data_AF-A0A257LYA4-F1
#
_entry.id   AF-A0A257LYA4-F1
#
_cell.length_a   1.000
_cell.length_b   1.000
_cell.length_c   1.000
_cell.angle_alpha   90.00
_cell.angle_beta   90.00
_cell.angle_gamma   90.00
#
_symmetry.space_group_name_H-M   'P 1'
#
loop_
_entity.id
_entity.type
_entity.pdbx_description
1 polymer ?
#
loop_
_entity_poly.entity_id
_entity_poly.type
_entity_poly.pdbx_seq_one_letter_code
_entity_poly.pdbx_strand_id
1 'polypeptide(L)'
;MNATLMAFAALYRSSTSGRRDAVKDYTIDWEKFLRAAGCDDGEERELAVQALLAAERQSGGLLAIDRDLRSGHEQRLRLKRDSGEAWLFEATGLSSPKGDRESLMGFFKDAQTNLVPEALRDSWRQWLDGLVVMAREGRPIQPFR
;
A
#
# COMPACT_ATOMS: atom_id res chain seq x y z
N MET A 1 -8.77 -6.49 -15.63
CA MET A 1 -8.22 -6.09 -14.31
C MET A 1 -7.03 -7.02 -14.03
N ASN A 2 -5.86 -6.47 -13.68
CA ASN A 2 -4.62 -7.25 -13.62
C ASN A 2 -4.48 -7.96 -12.24
N ALA A 3 -4.80 -9.24 -12.19
CA ALA A 3 -4.82 -10.04 -10.96
C ALA A 3 -3.45 -10.04 -10.23
N THR A 4 -2.36 -10.03 -10.99
CA THR A 4 -0.99 -9.97 -10.46
C THR A 4 -0.71 -8.67 -9.71
N LEU A 5 -1.16 -7.53 -10.24
CA LEU A 5 -1.03 -6.24 -9.56
C LEU A 5 -1.95 -6.15 -8.34
N MET A 6 -3.13 -6.76 -8.38
CA MET A 6 -4.00 -6.85 -7.20
C MET A 6 -3.34 -7.66 -6.07
N ALA A 7 -2.71 -8.80 -6.40
CA ALA A 7 -1.96 -9.59 -5.42
C ALA A 7 -0.78 -8.79 -4.84
N PHE A 8 -0.06 -8.04 -5.69
CA PHE A 8 1.03 -7.18 -5.24
C PHE A 8 0.54 -6.05 -4.32
N ALA A 9 -0.59 -5.41 -4.66
CA ALA A 9 -1.22 -4.39 -3.82
C ALA A 9 -1.69 -4.95 -2.46
N ALA A 10 -2.24 -6.17 -2.44
CA ALA A 10 -2.65 -6.84 -1.20
C ALA A 10 -1.43 -7.13 -0.30
N LEU A 11 -0.34 -7.66 -0.88
CA LEU A 11 0.91 -7.88 -0.16
C LEU A 11 1.51 -6.57 0.36
N TYR A 12 1.53 -5.51 -0.45
CA TYR A 12 1.97 -4.19 -0.05
C TYR A 12 1.17 -3.67 1.15
N ARG A 13 -0.17 -3.73 1.09
CA ARG A 13 -1.07 -3.28 2.15
C ARG A 13 -0.83 -4.02 3.47
N SER A 14 -0.55 -5.33 3.42
CA SER A 14 -0.22 -6.12 4.62
C SER A 14 1.19 -5.85 5.18
N SER A 15 2.08 -5.31 4.35
CA SER A 15 3.47 -5.06 4.71
C SER A 15 3.61 -3.90 5.70
N THR A 16 4.78 -3.80 6.33
CA THR A 16 5.10 -2.64 7.18
C THR A 16 5.10 -1.33 6.38
N SER A 17 5.50 -1.39 5.09
CA SER A 17 5.53 -0.22 4.20
C SER A 17 4.15 0.28 3.80
N GLY A 18 3.14 -0.60 3.74
CA GLY A 18 1.75 -0.18 3.49
C GLY A 18 1.00 0.22 4.75
N ARG A 19 1.31 -0.43 5.89
CA ARG A 19 0.68 -0.09 7.18
C ARG A 19 1.20 1.21 7.79
N ARG A 20 2.39 1.66 7.43
CA ARG A 20 3.03 2.86 7.97
C ARG A 20 3.60 3.68 6.82
N ASP A 21 4.07 4.89 7.10
CA ASP A 21 4.83 5.62 6.09
C ASP A 21 6.11 4.86 5.74
N ALA A 22 6.19 4.44 4.48
CA ALA A 22 7.35 3.76 3.96
C ALA A 22 8.57 4.68 4.06
N VAL A 23 9.63 4.23 4.74
CA VAL A 23 10.91 4.97 4.84
C VAL A 23 11.82 4.64 3.66
N LYS A 24 11.62 3.47 3.04
CA LYS A 24 12.44 2.90 1.96
C LYS A 24 11.53 2.29 0.89
N ASP A 25 12.10 2.02 -0.28
CA ASP A 25 11.45 1.25 -1.33
C ASP A 25 10.94 -0.09 -0.78
N TYR A 26 9.74 -0.50 -1.19
CA TYR A 26 9.21 -1.80 -0.84
C TYR A 26 9.79 -2.84 -1.80
N THR A 27 10.33 -3.92 -1.27
CA THR A 27 10.90 -5.00 -2.08
C THR A 27 10.36 -6.35 -1.63
N ILE A 28 10.16 -7.24 -2.59
CA ILE A 28 9.80 -8.64 -2.35
C ILE A 28 10.55 -9.51 -3.33
N ASP A 29 11.00 -10.67 -2.85
CA ASP A 29 11.63 -11.69 -3.68
C ASP A 29 10.67 -12.18 -4.78
N TRP A 30 11.19 -12.37 -5.98
CA TRP A 30 10.42 -12.69 -7.18
C TRP A 30 9.66 -14.02 -7.04
N GLU A 31 10.36 -15.10 -6.67
CA GLU A 31 9.72 -16.41 -6.51
C GLU A 31 8.76 -16.42 -5.32
N LYS A 32 9.13 -15.73 -4.24
CA LYS A 32 8.24 -15.57 -3.08
C LYS A 32 6.95 -14.85 -3.45
N PHE A 33 7.03 -13.82 -4.30
CA PHE A 33 5.87 -13.11 -4.81
C PHE A 33 4.98 -14.03 -5.65
N LEU A 34 5.55 -14.71 -6.64
CA LEU A 34 4.78 -15.58 -7.54
C LEU A 34 4.03 -16.67 -6.76
N ARG A 35 4.69 -17.30 -5.79
CA ARG A 35 4.05 -18.28 -4.90
C ARG A 35 2.94 -17.68 -4.05
N ALA A 36 3.17 -16.48 -3.48
CA ALA A 36 2.16 -15.81 -2.66
C ALA A 36 0.95 -15.36 -3.50
N ALA A 37 1.15 -15.07 -4.79
CA ALA A 37 0.11 -14.73 -5.73
C ALA A 37 -0.62 -15.97 -6.32
N GLY A 38 -0.13 -17.19 -6.05
CA GLY A 38 -0.65 -18.42 -6.64
C GLY A 38 -0.33 -18.57 -8.13
N CYS A 39 0.78 -17.99 -8.58
CA CYS A 39 1.26 -18.01 -9.97
C CYS A 39 2.67 -18.63 -10.05
N ASP A 40 2.92 -19.70 -9.31
CA ASP A 40 4.25 -20.32 -9.19
C ASP A 40 4.58 -21.31 -10.31
N ASP A 41 3.61 -21.81 -11.05
CA ASP A 41 3.81 -22.67 -12.21
C ASP A 41 2.83 -22.40 -13.38
N GLY A 42 3.00 -23.16 -14.46
CA GLY A 42 2.06 -23.21 -15.57
C GLY A 42 1.88 -21.92 -16.36
N GLU A 43 0.70 -21.80 -16.95
CA GLU A 43 0.26 -20.66 -17.76
C GLU A 43 0.06 -19.40 -16.89
N GLU A 44 -0.40 -19.59 -15.66
CA GLU A 44 -0.59 -18.53 -14.67
C GLU A 44 0.70 -17.80 -14.37
N ARG A 45 1.82 -18.53 -14.24
CA ARG A 45 3.14 -17.94 -14.10
C ARG A 45 3.49 -17.09 -15.31
N GLU A 46 3.36 -17.62 -16.52
CA GLU A 46 3.70 -16.89 -17.75
C GLU A 46 2.91 -15.59 -17.88
N LEU A 47 1.59 -15.64 -17.63
CA LEU A 47 0.71 -14.48 -17.63
C LEU A 47 1.13 -13.46 -16.55
N ALA A 48 1.47 -13.92 -15.35
CA ALA A 48 1.92 -13.05 -14.27
C ALA A 48 3.25 -12.36 -14.62
N VAL A 49 4.21 -13.07 -15.22
CA VAL A 49 5.47 -12.49 -15.68
C VAL A 49 5.24 -11.43 -16.76
N GLN A 50 4.42 -11.74 -17.77
CA GLN A 50 4.08 -10.78 -18.82
C GLN A 50 3.40 -9.53 -18.25
N ALA A 51 2.48 -9.71 -17.31
CA ALA A 51 1.80 -8.64 -16.60
C ALA A 51 2.78 -7.75 -15.82
N LEU A 52 3.76 -8.32 -15.13
CA LEU A 52 4.78 -7.59 -14.38
C LEU A 52 5.73 -6.81 -15.30
N LEU A 53 6.16 -7.41 -16.41
CA LEU A 53 7.01 -6.76 -17.41
C LEU A 53 6.27 -5.62 -18.13
N ALA A 54 4.98 -5.76 -18.39
CA ALA A 54 4.15 -4.67 -18.90
C ALA A 54 4.01 -3.55 -17.86
N ALA A 55 3.77 -3.91 -16.60
CA ALA A 55 3.62 -2.96 -15.51
C ALA A 55 4.92 -2.19 -15.21
N GLU A 56 6.09 -2.83 -15.23
CA GLU A 56 7.40 -2.18 -15.11
C GLU A 56 7.55 -1.06 -16.16
N ARG A 57 7.25 -1.37 -17.42
CA ARG A 57 7.29 -0.41 -18.54
C ARG A 57 6.30 0.74 -18.37
N GLN A 58 5.05 0.44 -18.00
CA GLN A 58 3.99 1.43 -17.81
C GLN A 58 4.24 2.35 -16.61
N SER A 59 4.94 1.84 -15.59
CA SER A 59 5.19 2.58 -14.35
C SER A 59 6.20 3.72 -14.50
N GLY A 60 6.95 3.77 -15.61
CA GLY A 60 8.00 4.78 -15.80
C GLY A 60 9.14 4.70 -14.75
N GLY A 61 9.34 3.53 -14.13
CA GLY A 61 10.36 3.31 -13.10
C GLY A 61 9.86 3.33 -11.66
N LEU A 62 8.54 3.48 -11.44
CA LEU A 62 7.94 3.37 -10.11
C LEU A 62 7.86 1.91 -9.63
N LEU A 63 7.66 0.97 -10.55
CA LEU A 63 7.83 -0.46 -10.35
C LEU A 63 9.04 -0.92 -11.16
N ALA A 64 10.00 -1.55 -10.48
CA ALA A 64 11.21 -2.07 -11.10
C ALA A 64 11.36 -3.56 -10.78
N ILE A 65 11.84 -4.32 -11.76
CA ILE A 65 12.21 -5.72 -11.59
C ILE A 65 13.74 -5.76 -11.50
N ASP A 66 14.24 -5.96 -10.29
CA ASP A 66 15.68 -6.08 -10.06
C ASP A 66 16.14 -7.45 -10.59
N ARG A 67 17.12 -7.41 -11.50
CA ARG A 67 17.66 -8.58 -12.20
C ARG A 67 19.10 -8.83 -11.76
N ASP A 68 19.47 -10.10 -11.74
CA ASP A 68 20.85 -10.51 -11.49
C ASP A 68 21.78 -9.99 -12.60
N LEU A 69 22.90 -9.35 -12.23
CA LEU A 69 23.81 -8.76 -13.22
C LEU A 69 24.52 -9.78 -14.11
N ARG A 70 24.67 -11.02 -13.64
CA ARG A 70 25.45 -12.06 -14.34
C ARG A 70 24.55 -12.95 -15.19
N SER A 71 23.41 -13.34 -14.66
CA SER A 71 22.49 -14.27 -15.30
C SER A 71 21.32 -13.57 -16.00
N GLY A 72 20.98 -12.34 -15.61
CA GLY A 72 19.85 -11.58 -16.15
C GLY A 72 18.49 -11.98 -15.59
N HIS A 73 18.44 -12.99 -14.72
CA HIS A 73 17.20 -13.51 -14.15
C HIS A 73 16.58 -12.53 -13.14
N GLU A 74 15.26 -12.48 -13.08
CA GLU A 74 14.50 -11.70 -12.12
C GLU A 74 14.75 -12.19 -10.69
N GLN A 75 15.12 -11.27 -9.80
CA GLN A 75 15.38 -11.58 -8.39
C GLN A 75 14.34 -10.95 -7.47
N ARG A 76 13.96 -9.69 -7.72
CA ARG A 76 13.07 -8.95 -6.82
C ARG A 76 12.16 -8.00 -7.56
N LEU A 77 10.95 -7.86 -7.04
CA LEU A 77 10.09 -6.73 -7.36
C LEU A 77 10.39 -5.60 -6.40
N ARG A 78 10.53 -4.39 -6.93
CA ARG A 78 10.78 -3.18 -6.16
C ARG A 78 9.76 -2.11 -6.53
N LEU A 79 9.03 -1.64 -5.53
CA LEU A 79 8.15 -0.48 -5.64
C LEU A 79 8.82 0.73 -4.99
N LYS A 80 8.94 1.81 -5.76
CA LYS A 80 9.51 3.07 -5.28
C LYS A 80 8.69 3.62 -4.14
N ARG A 81 9.38 4.12 -3.11
CA ARG A 81 8.75 4.81 -1.98
C ARG A 81 7.99 6.05 -2.44
N ASP A 82 8.64 6.82 -3.31
CA ASP A 82 8.11 8.08 -3.80
C ASP A 82 7.17 7.78 -4.98
N SER A 83 5.87 8.06 -4.80
CA SER A 83 4.80 7.88 -5.80
C SER A 83 4.51 6.46 -6.28
N GLY A 84 5.30 5.44 -5.90
CA GLY A 84 5.05 4.06 -6.32
C GLY A 84 3.76 3.48 -5.72
N GLU A 85 3.44 3.79 -4.45
CA GLU A 85 2.16 3.42 -3.86
C GLU A 85 0.99 4.02 -4.65
N ALA A 86 1.02 5.33 -4.91
CA ALA A 86 -0.05 6.00 -5.64
C ALA A 86 -0.30 5.35 -7.00
N TRP A 87 0.77 5.08 -7.75
CA TRP A 87 0.69 4.40 -9.05
C TRP A 87 0.12 2.97 -8.94
N LEU A 88 0.58 2.17 -7.98
CA LEU A 88 0.12 0.78 -7.84
C LEU A 88 -1.39 0.72 -7.55
N PHE A 89 -1.86 1.60 -6.67
CA PHE A 89 -3.26 1.64 -6.27
C PHE A 89 -4.15 2.27 -7.35
N GLU A 90 -3.64 3.26 -8.10
CA GLU A 90 -4.29 3.76 -9.32
C GLU A 90 -4.43 2.65 -10.38
N ALA A 91 -3.36 1.90 -10.65
CA ALA A 91 -3.36 0.80 -11.63
C ALA A 91 -4.30 -0.36 -11.27
N THR A 92 -4.62 -0.51 -9.97
CA THR A 92 -5.57 -1.53 -9.48
C THR A 92 -6.98 -0.99 -9.28
N GLY A 93 -7.19 0.34 -9.35
CA GLY A 93 -8.45 0.99 -9.04
C GLY A 93 -8.85 0.92 -7.57
N LEU A 94 -7.90 0.62 -6.68
CA LEU A 94 -8.12 0.51 -5.24
C LEU A 94 -7.67 1.81 -4.55
N SER A 95 -8.23 2.10 -3.38
CA SER A 95 -7.70 3.17 -2.52
C SER A 95 -6.33 2.77 -1.99
N SER A 96 -5.40 3.73 -1.93
CA SER A 96 -4.07 3.50 -1.39
C SER A 96 -4.08 3.51 0.15
N PRO A 97 -3.22 2.73 0.84
CA PRO A 97 -3.13 2.76 2.30
C PRO A 97 -2.83 4.16 2.87
N LYS A 98 -2.04 4.98 2.17
CA LYS A 98 -1.85 6.39 2.50
C LYS A 98 -3.14 7.18 2.31
N GLY A 99 -3.85 7.01 1.20
CA GLY A 99 -5.12 7.68 0.95
C GLY A 99 -6.20 7.33 1.97
N ASP A 100 -6.26 6.06 2.40
CA ASP A 100 -7.16 5.60 3.47
C ASP A 100 -6.82 6.30 4.80
N ARG A 101 -5.52 6.40 5.14
CA ARG A 101 -5.07 7.10 6.35
C ARG A 101 -5.37 8.60 6.32
N GLU A 102 -5.10 9.25 5.19
CA GLU A 102 -5.40 10.68 5.00
C GLU A 102 -6.90 10.95 5.09
N SER A 103 -7.72 10.10 4.48
CA SER A 103 -9.19 10.20 4.54
C SER A 103 -9.68 10.06 5.98
N LEU A 104 -9.15 9.09 6.73
CA LEU A 104 -9.51 8.87 8.13
C LEU A 104 -9.06 10.01 9.05
N MET A 105 -7.86 10.55 8.82
CA MET A 105 -7.39 11.75 9.51
C MET A 105 -8.29 12.97 9.24
N GLY A 106 -8.72 13.15 7.99
CA GLY A 106 -9.67 14.20 7.60
C GLY A 106 -10.99 14.06 8.36
N PHE A 107 -11.56 12.86 8.37
CA PHE A 107 -12.79 12.56 9.10
C PHE A 107 -12.71 12.96 10.60
N PHE A 108 -11.63 12.59 11.30
CA PHE A 108 -11.50 12.95 12.71
C PHE A 108 -11.28 14.43 12.94
N LYS A 109 -10.57 15.13 12.05
CA LYS A 109 -10.42 16.59 12.12
C LYS A 109 -11.76 17.29 11.95
N ASP A 110 -12.56 16.86 10.98
CA ASP A 110 -13.90 17.43 10.75
C ASP A 110 -14.81 17.19 11.96
N ALA A 111 -14.74 16.00 12.57
CA ALA A 111 -15.51 15.67 13.78
C ALA A 111 -15.18 16.56 15.00
N GLN A 112 -14.03 17.26 15.02
CA GLN A 112 -13.69 18.21 16.09
C GLN A 112 -14.60 19.44 16.09
N THR A 113 -15.26 19.71 14.97
CA THR A 113 -16.17 20.85 14.81
C THR A 113 -17.60 20.54 15.27
N ASN A 114 -17.89 19.28 15.60
CA ASN A 114 -19.21 18.86 16.06
C ASN A 114 -19.62 19.57 17.35
N LEU A 115 -20.90 19.93 17.43
CA LEU A 115 -21.47 20.51 18.64
C LEU A 115 -21.55 19.43 19.73
N VAL A 116 -20.77 19.64 20.79
CA VAL A 116 -20.78 18.83 22.01
C VAL A 116 -21.06 19.74 23.21
N PRO A 117 -21.59 19.20 24.34
CA PRO A 117 -21.74 19.97 25.56
C PRO A 117 -20.43 20.67 25.94
N GLU A 118 -20.51 21.93 26.40
CA GLU A 118 -19.34 22.76 26.70
C GLU A 118 -18.34 22.04 27.62
N ALA A 119 -18.85 21.35 28.65
CA ALA A 119 -18.06 20.60 29.62
C ALA A 119 -17.23 19.44 29.00
N LEU A 120 -17.57 18.99 27.79
CA LEU A 120 -16.89 17.90 27.09
C LEU A 120 -16.05 18.38 25.90
N ARG A 121 -16.04 19.68 25.59
CA ARG A 121 -15.40 20.21 24.38
C ARG A 121 -13.91 19.87 24.32
N ASP A 122 -13.20 20.09 25.41
CA ASP A 122 -11.74 19.89 25.44
C ASP A 122 -11.38 18.40 25.41
N SER A 123 -12.09 17.57 26.17
CA SER A 123 -11.87 16.12 26.18
C SER A 123 -12.24 15.47 24.84
N TRP A 124 -13.29 15.96 24.18
CA TRP A 124 -13.68 15.55 22.83
C TRP A 124 -12.58 15.83 21.81
N ARG A 125 -12.07 17.08 21.80
CA ARG A 125 -10.97 17.48 20.91
C ARG A 125 -9.71 16.67 21.15
N GLN A 126 -9.31 16.52 22.42
CA GLN A 126 -8.11 15.76 22.80
C GLN A 126 -8.21 14.29 22.37
N TRP A 127 -9.39 13.67 22.52
CA TRP A 127 -9.62 12.31 22.08
C TRP A 127 -9.48 12.18 20.55
N LEU A 128 -10.13 13.08 19.79
CA LEU A 128 -10.04 13.09 18.33
C LEU A 128 -8.62 13.38 17.82
N ASP A 129 -7.87 14.28 18.46
CA ASP A 129 -6.46 14.51 18.15
C ASP A 129 -5.64 13.22 18.32
N GLY A 130 -5.90 12.46 19.38
CA GLY A 130 -5.31 11.14 19.57
C GLY A 130 -5.61 10.19 18.41
N LEU A 131 -6.85 10.18 17.91
CA LEU A 131 -7.26 9.36 16.77
C LEU A 131 -6.60 9.81 15.45
N VAL A 132 -6.43 11.12 15.22
CA VAL A 132 -5.69 11.65 14.06
C VAL A 132 -4.24 11.14 14.07
N VAL A 133 -3.58 11.14 15.23
CA VAL A 133 -2.22 10.62 15.37
C VAL A 133 -2.17 9.11 15.09
N MET A 134 -3.13 8.35 15.64
CA MET A 134 -3.22 6.90 15.42
C MET A 134 -3.45 6.57 13.94
N ALA A 135 -4.34 7.30 13.26
CA ALA A 135 -4.60 7.14 11.82
C ALA A 135 -3.35 7.43 10.98
N ARG A 136 -2.64 8.53 11.26
CA ARG A 136 -1.38 8.87 10.58
C ARG A 136 -0.36 7.75 10.68
N GLU A 137 -0.18 7.22 11.88
CA GLU A 137 0.79 6.14 12.15
C GLU A 137 0.32 4.76 11.68
N GLY A 138 -0.90 4.66 11.13
CA GLY A 138 -1.51 3.40 10.70
C GLY A 138 -1.66 2.41 11.85
N ARG A 139 -1.85 2.92 13.07
CA ARG A 139 -2.20 2.09 14.23
C ARG A 139 -3.67 1.71 14.15
N PRO A 140 -4.04 0.50 14.61
CA PRO A 140 -5.44 0.09 14.64
C PRO A 140 -6.26 1.03 15.52
N ILE A 141 -7.37 1.54 14.98
CA ILE A 141 -8.33 2.37 15.70
C ILE A 141 -9.51 1.49 16.07
N GLN A 142 -9.46 0.92 17.27
CA GLN A 142 -10.59 0.17 17.82
C GLN A 142 -11.81 1.09 18.01
N PRO A 143 -13.06 0.60 17.84
CA PRO A 143 -13.46 -0.81 17.71
C PRO A 143 -13.52 -1.35 16.27
N PHE A 144 -13.16 -0.57 15.27
CA PHE A 144 -13.37 -0.94 13.86
C PHE A 144 -12.16 -1.72 13.33
N ARG A 145 -12.39 -2.96 12.89
CA ARG A 145 -11.40 -3.83 12.22
C ARG A 145 -11.58 -3.78 10.72
#